data_AF-A0A959C835-F1
#
_entry.id   AF-A0A959C835-F1
#
_cell.length_a   1.000
_cell.length_b   1.000
_cell.length_c   1.000
_cell.angle_alpha   90.00
_cell.angle_beta   90.00
_cell.angle_gamma   90.00
#
_symmetry.space_group_name_H-M   'P 1'
#
loop_
_entity.id
_entity.type
_entity.pdbx_description
1 polymer ?
#
loop_
_entity_poly.entity_id
_entity_poly.type
_entity_poly.pdbx_seq_one_letter_code
_entity_poly.pdbx_strand_id
1 'polypeptide(L)'
;MLPILLCAAFASSTRAQDCSKSIVENKKISGIQIARSSPLTIVVRGSYNYGIEFFTDEKGVFARVTSVGGIEFNQDDQVVFVDMNGREQSYKFIGMDEVLPTAVPTHRNNLRLDLDALEWLAETTIKGVNFINFVDRQKYKFTINPNRQSEFKELATCFNAVIERDAVKDTPGAAVTIPGKSSESTGSKGAKPDAGGKKNNAVASGAPVSDNEVTNLRAELERTKENLRKEIQAEKERADAIKTQLQQEVAAAREAANQKKLEYANEVLEARKSSLAEIEKAKAEAQAIIAQNRSKADSAVSIITHNVEEARRQAGEDIQKARMASAEEVKKARENAAKEISNIKEKLDQAKLQYSDEISTARANAEEELQRIRDENARMVSEARERAKSEQEKTTEDVVTSKKSAADQILKTREDAANEIANIRENMVLEKQRLATELAESRRKAAEEKALVQQNSAAE
;
A
#
# COMPACT_ATOMS: atom_id res chain seq x y z
N MET A 1 54.97 2.00 -44.27
CA MET A 1 54.39 2.08 -42.90
C MET A 1 53.15 2.97 -43.01
N LEU A 2 52.01 2.72 -42.37
CA LEU A 2 51.60 1.63 -41.48
C LEU A 2 50.07 1.44 -41.64
N PRO A 3 49.51 0.22 -41.80
CA PRO A 3 48.06 0.04 -41.81
C PRO A 3 47.50 0.06 -40.37
N ILE A 4 46.46 0.86 -40.13
CA ILE A 4 45.79 0.92 -38.83
C ILE A 4 44.74 -0.19 -38.76
N LEU A 5 44.90 -1.14 -37.83
CA LEU A 5 43.97 -2.24 -37.61
C LEU A 5 42.86 -1.80 -36.64
N LEU A 6 41.62 -1.72 -37.10
CA LEU A 6 40.50 -1.24 -36.29
C LEU A 6 39.78 -2.42 -35.58
N CYS A 7 40.28 -2.81 -34.41
CA CYS A 7 39.65 -3.86 -33.59
C CYS A 7 38.36 -3.33 -32.92
N ALA A 8 37.20 -3.65 -33.50
CA ALA A 8 35.90 -3.46 -32.87
C ALA A 8 35.68 -4.51 -31.76
N ALA A 9 35.96 -4.14 -30.51
CA ALA A 9 35.69 -4.99 -29.35
C ALA A 9 34.19 -5.04 -29.04
N PHE A 10 33.52 -6.11 -29.44
CA PHE A 10 32.14 -6.39 -29.01
C PHE A 10 32.12 -6.72 -27.51
N ALA A 11 31.64 -5.79 -26.70
CA ALA A 11 31.42 -6.00 -25.27
C ALA A 11 30.16 -6.86 -25.06
N SER A 12 30.31 -8.18 -25.11
CA SER A 12 29.25 -9.15 -24.82
C SER A 12 28.77 -9.00 -23.38
N SER A 13 27.64 -8.30 -23.18
CA SER A 13 27.06 -8.07 -21.86
C SER A 13 26.40 -9.35 -21.31
N THR A 14 27.19 -10.20 -20.67
CA THR A 14 26.70 -11.39 -19.95
C THR A 14 25.82 -10.97 -18.77
N ARG A 15 24.50 -10.91 -18.99
CA ARG A 15 23.52 -10.86 -17.90
C ARG A 15 23.53 -12.21 -17.18
N ALA A 16 24.37 -12.35 -16.17
CA ALA A 16 24.24 -13.44 -15.21
C ALA A 16 22.89 -13.27 -14.49
N GLN A 17 21.94 -14.18 -14.74
CA GLN A 17 20.72 -14.28 -13.95
C GLN A 17 21.03 -14.92 -12.60
N ASP A 18 20.42 -14.41 -11.53
CA ASP A 18 20.64 -14.90 -10.17
C ASP A 18 19.86 -16.20 -9.91
N CYS A 19 20.36 -17.29 -10.49
CA CYS A 19 19.78 -18.63 -10.40
C CYS A 19 19.85 -19.26 -8.99
N SER A 20 20.44 -18.58 -7.99
CA SER A 20 20.58 -19.06 -6.62
C SER A 20 19.25 -19.38 -5.92
N LYS A 21 18.15 -18.76 -6.36
CA LYS A 21 16.79 -19.00 -5.82
C LYS A 21 16.11 -20.21 -6.48
N SER A 22 16.50 -20.53 -7.70
CA SER A 22 15.87 -21.54 -8.56
C SER A 22 16.50 -22.93 -8.42
N ILE A 23 17.68 -23.03 -7.80
CA ILE A 23 18.48 -24.25 -7.65
C ILE A 23 18.68 -24.54 -6.17
N VAL A 24 18.05 -25.61 -5.68
CA VAL A 24 18.09 -26.04 -4.27
C VAL A 24 19.30 -26.93 -3.98
N GLU A 25 19.76 -27.68 -4.99
CA GLU A 25 20.91 -28.57 -4.88
C GLU A 25 21.72 -28.53 -6.18
N ASN A 26 23.05 -28.45 -6.05
CA ASN A 26 24.01 -28.71 -7.13
C ASN A 26 25.29 -29.27 -6.50
N LYS A 27 25.60 -30.54 -6.73
CA LYS A 27 26.76 -31.25 -6.17
C LYS A 27 27.30 -32.24 -7.20
N LYS A 28 28.60 -32.51 -7.17
CA LYS A 28 29.21 -33.65 -7.87
C LYS A 28 29.58 -34.75 -6.88
N ILE A 29 29.18 -35.98 -7.17
CA ILE A 29 29.51 -37.18 -6.40
C ILE A 29 30.00 -38.24 -7.39
N SER A 30 31.20 -38.78 -7.18
CA SER A 30 31.80 -39.82 -8.05
C SER A 30 31.84 -39.47 -9.55
N GLY A 31 31.94 -38.19 -9.90
CA GLY A 31 31.92 -37.67 -11.28
C GLY A 31 30.53 -37.34 -11.83
N ILE A 32 29.46 -37.83 -11.20
CA ILE A 32 28.07 -37.56 -11.58
C ILE A 32 27.59 -36.28 -10.89
N GLN A 33 26.93 -35.40 -11.63
CA GLN A 33 26.28 -34.20 -11.09
C GLN A 33 24.85 -34.52 -10.64
N ILE A 34 24.56 -34.20 -9.37
CA ILE A 34 23.23 -34.23 -8.77
C ILE A 34 22.79 -32.77 -8.58
N ALA A 35 21.86 -32.34 -9.43
CA ALA A 35 21.21 -31.03 -9.37
C ALA A 35 19.73 -31.19 -9.03
N ARG A 36 19.12 -30.20 -8.37
CA ARG A 36 17.66 -30.11 -8.13
C ARG A 36 17.21 -28.65 -8.15
N SER A 37 16.15 -28.35 -8.88
CA SER A 37 15.51 -27.04 -8.88
C SER A 37 14.63 -26.84 -7.65
N SER A 38 14.15 -25.62 -7.42
CA SER A 38 12.95 -25.42 -6.61
C SER A 38 11.71 -25.99 -7.34
N PRO A 39 10.71 -26.53 -6.63
CA PRO A 39 9.42 -26.89 -7.23
C PRO A 39 8.64 -25.62 -7.62
N LEU A 40 8.02 -25.63 -8.79
CA LEU A 40 7.26 -24.50 -9.35
C LEU A 40 5.85 -24.93 -9.74
N THR A 41 4.83 -24.24 -9.24
CA THR A 41 3.45 -24.39 -9.72
C THR A 41 3.26 -23.69 -11.07
N ILE A 42 2.92 -24.46 -12.10
CA ILE A 42 2.77 -24.02 -13.49
C ILE A 42 1.30 -23.82 -13.91
N VAL A 43 0.37 -24.59 -13.33
CA VAL A 43 -1.08 -24.47 -13.58
C VAL A 43 -1.81 -24.35 -12.26
N VAL A 44 -2.74 -23.38 -12.16
CA VAL A 44 -3.64 -23.17 -11.01
C VAL A 44 -5.07 -23.00 -11.54
N ARG A 45 -6.02 -23.76 -11.00
CA ARG A 45 -7.40 -23.87 -11.50
C ARG A 45 -8.37 -24.20 -10.37
N GLY A 46 -8.87 -23.18 -9.68
CA GLY A 46 -9.92 -23.33 -8.66
C GLY A 46 -9.52 -24.27 -7.50
N SER A 47 -9.91 -25.54 -7.59
CA SER A 47 -9.62 -26.59 -6.60
C SER A 47 -8.34 -27.39 -6.87
N TYR A 48 -7.72 -27.27 -8.06
CA TYR A 48 -6.55 -28.06 -8.44
C TYR A 48 -5.37 -27.24 -8.95
N ASN A 49 -4.17 -27.79 -8.82
CA ASN A 49 -2.94 -27.20 -9.35
C ASN A 49 -1.92 -28.28 -9.75
N TYR A 50 -1.05 -27.91 -10.69
CA TYR A 50 0.05 -28.76 -11.17
C TYR A 50 1.37 -28.02 -11.03
N GLY A 51 2.39 -28.71 -10.52
CA GLY A 51 3.75 -28.19 -10.36
C GLY A 51 4.83 -29.13 -10.87
N ILE A 52 6.04 -28.61 -11.04
CA ILE A 52 7.18 -29.32 -11.62
C ILE A 52 8.48 -29.02 -10.86
N GLU A 53 9.35 -30.01 -10.71
CA GLU A 53 10.72 -29.89 -10.16
C GLU A 53 11.71 -30.62 -11.09
N PHE A 54 12.75 -29.94 -11.57
CA PHE A 54 13.82 -30.55 -12.36
C PHE A 54 14.88 -31.16 -11.45
N PHE A 55 15.41 -32.34 -11.79
CA PHE A 55 16.52 -32.96 -11.07
C PHE A 55 17.36 -33.89 -11.95
N THR A 56 18.59 -34.17 -11.53
CA THR A 56 19.46 -35.19 -12.13
C THR A 56 19.83 -36.28 -11.12
N ASP A 57 19.98 -37.52 -11.61
CA ASP A 57 20.56 -38.64 -10.86
C ASP A 57 21.41 -39.56 -11.78
N GLU A 58 21.90 -40.69 -11.25
CA GLU A 58 22.73 -41.68 -11.96
C GLU A 58 22.10 -42.29 -13.23
N LYS A 59 20.80 -42.08 -13.45
CA LYS A 59 20.02 -42.57 -14.59
C LYS A 59 19.84 -41.49 -15.67
N GLY A 60 19.92 -40.21 -15.31
CA GLY A 60 19.90 -39.08 -16.25
C GLY A 60 19.17 -37.83 -15.75
N VAL A 61 18.54 -37.10 -16.67
CA VAL A 61 17.76 -35.87 -16.41
C VAL A 61 16.28 -36.22 -16.23
N PHE A 62 15.64 -35.60 -15.25
CA PHE A 62 14.24 -35.85 -14.93
C PHE A 62 13.50 -34.55 -14.56
N ALA A 63 12.17 -34.59 -14.74
CA ALA A 63 11.27 -33.62 -14.14
C ALA A 63 10.17 -34.34 -13.37
N ARG A 64 10.03 -34.05 -12.07
CA ARG A 64 8.94 -34.56 -11.23
C ARG A 64 7.73 -33.67 -11.40
N VAL A 65 6.60 -34.22 -11.84
CA VAL A 65 5.33 -33.51 -11.87
C VAL A 65 4.55 -33.87 -10.62
N THR A 66 3.90 -32.88 -10.01
CA THR A 66 2.99 -33.06 -8.88
C THR A 66 1.63 -32.49 -9.25
N SER A 67 0.57 -33.24 -8.94
CA SER A 67 -0.84 -32.91 -9.17
C SER A 67 -1.53 -32.84 -7.82
N VAL A 68 -2.03 -31.67 -7.43
CA VAL A 68 -2.74 -31.48 -6.16
C VAL A 68 -4.22 -31.21 -6.48
N GLY A 69 -5.10 -32.14 -6.11
CA GLY A 69 -6.53 -32.10 -6.41
C GLY A 69 -6.88 -32.32 -7.88
N GLY A 70 -5.90 -32.63 -8.72
CA GLY A 70 -6.05 -32.90 -10.15
C GLY A 70 -6.18 -34.39 -10.45
N ILE A 71 -5.58 -34.82 -11.56
CA ILE A 71 -5.55 -36.22 -12.02
C ILE A 71 -4.39 -37.00 -11.39
N GLU A 72 -4.51 -38.33 -11.44
CA GLU A 72 -3.41 -39.28 -11.21
C GLU A 72 -2.46 -39.34 -12.42
N PHE A 73 -1.20 -39.76 -12.20
CA PHE A 73 -0.19 -39.91 -13.25
C PHE A 73 0.28 -41.37 -13.34
N ASN A 74 -0.35 -42.18 -14.20
CA ASN A 74 0.01 -43.59 -14.33
C ASN A 74 1.39 -43.75 -15.00
N GLN A 75 1.94 -44.96 -14.95
CA GLN A 75 3.07 -45.33 -15.82
C GLN A 75 2.64 -45.26 -17.29
N ASP A 76 3.55 -44.84 -18.19
CA ASP A 76 3.35 -44.67 -19.64
C ASP A 76 2.37 -43.57 -20.09
N ASP A 77 1.60 -42.97 -19.17
CA ASP A 77 0.88 -41.69 -19.39
C ASP A 77 1.84 -40.60 -19.88
N GLN A 78 1.34 -39.63 -20.64
CA GLN A 78 2.17 -38.58 -21.24
C GLN A 78 1.79 -37.19 -20.73
N VAL A 79 2.80 -36.45 -20.26
CA VAL A 79 2.75 -34.99 -20.28
C VAL A 79 3.03 -34.49 -21.70
N VAL A 80 2.49 -33.34 -22.06
CA VAL A 80 2.72 -32.63 -23.32
C VAL A 80 3.04 -31.17 -22.98
N PHE A 81 4.19 -30.64 -23.38
CA PHE A 81 4.59 -29.24 -23.16
C PHE A 81 4.41 -28.39 -24.44
N VAL A 82 4.04 -27.13 -24.23
CA VAL A 82 3.09 -26.40 -25.08
C VAL A 82 3.64 -25.02 -25.50
N ASP A 83 4.45 -24.98 -26.56
CA ASP A 83 5.25 -23.79 -27.00
C ASP A 83 4.45 -22.60 -27.57
N MET A 84 5.06 -21.42 -27.69
CA MET A 84 4.37 -20.22 -28.20
C MET A 84 3.87 -20.26 -29.66
N ASN A 85 4.49 -21.07 -30.52
CA ASN A 85 4.41 -20.93 -31.98
C ASN A 85 3.45 -21.91 -32.65
N GLY A 86 3.59 -23.18 -32.28
CA GLY A 86 3.31 -24.28 -33.21
C GLY A 86 3.99 -25.61 -32.84
N ARG A 87 4.90 -25.61 -31.86
CA ARG A 87 5.89 -26.65 -31.57
C ARG A 87 5.71 -27.31 -30.19
N GLU A 88 6.51 -28.34 -29.95
CA GLU A 88 5.99 -29.68 -29.83
C GLU A 88 6.87 -30.67 -29.02
N GLN A 89 6.87 -30.70 -27.67
CA GLN A 89 7.55 -31.78 -26.90
C GLN A 89 6.80 -32.35 -25.67
N SER A 90 6.71 -33.69 -25.57
CA SER A 90 5.92 -34.48 -24.60
C SER A 90 6.74 -35.60 -23.99
N TYR A 91 6.51 -35.97 -22.74
CA TYR A 91 7.36 -36.91 -22.01
C TYR A 91 6.51 -37.97 -21.31
N LYS A 92 6.98 -39.21 -21.33
CA LYS A 92 6.31 -40.31 -20.61
C LYS A 92 6.62 -40.26 -19.12
N PHE A 93 5.60 -40.54 -18.32
CA PHE A 93 5.76 -40.88 -16.91
C PHE A 93 6.38 -42.28 -16.78
N ILE A 94 7.48 -42.36 -16.03
CA ILE A 94 8.32 -43.57 -15.93
C ILE A 94 8.21 -44.32 -14.60
N GLY A 95 7.54 -43.74 -13.61
CA GLY A 95 7.26 -44.38 -12.33
C GLY A 95 5.83 -44.93 -12.25
N MET A 96 5.55 -45.63 -11.16
CA MET A 96 4.19 -45.71 -10.60
C MET A 96 3.86 -44.38 -9.91
N ASP A 97 2.58 -44.04 -9.77
CA ASP A 97 2.18 -42.84 -9.02
C ASP A 97 2.53 -42.95 -7.53
N GLU A 98 2.94 -41.82 -6.95
CA GLU A 98 3.22 -41.67 -5.52
C GLU A 98 2.17 -40.76 -4.87
N VAL A 99 1.10 -41.38 -4.35
CA VAL A 99 0.06 -40.67 -3.60
C VAL A 99 0.61 -40.18 -2.25
N LEU A 100 0.72 -38.86 -2.10
CA LEU A 100 1.11 -38.24 -0.83
C LEU A 100 -0.11 -38.06 0.09
N PRO A 101 -0.02 -38.41 1.39
CA PRO A 101 -1.14 -38.37 2.33
C PRO A 101 -1.42 -36.95 2.83
N THR A 102 -1.88 -36.08 1.93
CA THR A 102 -2.29 -34.69 2.21
C THR A 102 -3.81 -34.54 2.30
N ALA A 103 -4.29 -33.44 2.89
CA ALA A 103 -5.74 -33.17 3.06
C ALA A 103 -6.51 -32.98 1.74
N VAL A 104 -5.80 -32.77 0.63
CA VAL A 104 -6.28 -32.89 -0.76
C VAL A 104 -5.48 -34.03 -1.39
N PRO A 105 -6.06 -34.89 -2.25
CA PRO A 105 -5.29 -35.91 -2.98
C PRO A 105 -4.13 -35.28 -3.74
N THR A 106 -2.91 -35.80 -3.54
CA THR A 106 -1.71 -35.32 -4.23
C THR A 106 -1.01 -36.50 -4.89
N HIS A 107 -0.93 -36.46 -6.22
CA HIS A 107 -0.32 -37.46 -7.09
C HIS A 107 1.03 -36.94 -7.59
N ARG A 108 1.99 -37.84 -7.83
CA ARG A 108 3.38 -37.47 -8.13
C ARG A 108 4.09 -38.56 -8.92
N ASN A 109 4.64 -38.19 -10.08
CA ASN A 109 5.39 -39.11 -10.94
C ASN A 109 6.54 -38.35 -11.66
N ASN A 110 7.56 -39.08 -12.12
CA ASN A 110 8.73 -38.53 -12.79
C ASN A 110 8.62 -38.72 -14.31
N LEU A 111 9.02 -37.68 -15.04
CA LEU A 111 9.27 -37.67 -16.47
C LEU A 111 10.77 -37.90 -16.70
N ARG A 112 11.12 -38.72 -17.67
CA ARG A 112 12.49 -38.78 -18.20
C ARG A 112 12.68 -37.69 -19.25
N LEU A 113 13.75 -36.93 -19.14
CA LEU A 113 14.18 -35.91 -20.10
C LEU A 113 15.54 -36.28 -20.68
N ASP A 114 15.88 -35.64 -21.79
CA ASP A 114 17.23 -35.56 -22.35
C ASP A 114 17.76 -34.13 -22.27
N LEU A 115 19.01 -33.92 -22.67
CA LEU A 115 19.61 -32.59 -22.72
C LEU A 115 18.94 -31.70 -23.78
N ASP A 116 18.52 -32.27 -24.91
CA ASP A 116 17.82 -31.56 -26.00
C ASP A 116 16.46 -30.99 -25.52
N ALA A 117 15.73 -31.74 -24.69
CA ALA A 117 14.50 -31.35 -24.02
C ALA A 117 14.72 -30.22 -23.03
N LEU A 118 15.76 -30.34 -22.19
CA LEU A 118 16.10 -29.30 -21.22
C LEU A 118 16.53 -28.00 -21.91
N GLU A 119 17.27 -28.11 -23.01
CA GLU A 119 17.64 -27.00 -23.90
C GLU A 119 16.40 -26.37 -24.54
N TRP A 120 15.49 -27.16 -25.11
CA TRP A 120 14.22 -26.66 -25.67
C TRP A 120 13.31 -26.00 -24.63
N LEU A 121 13.18 -26.56 -23.43
CA LEU A 121 12.39 -25.98 -22.33
C LEU A 121 13.00 -24.68 -21.79
N ALA A 122 14.32 -24.50 -21.89
CA ALA A 122 15.01 -23.26 -21.56
C ALA A 122 14.88 -22.20 -22.67
N GLU A 123 15.01 -22.59 -23.95
CA GLU A 123 14.96 -21.67 -25.09
C GLU A 123 13.55 -21.22 -25.45
N THR A 124 12.54 -22.07 -25.32
CA THR A 124 11.16 -21.76 -25.70
C THR A 124 10.33 -21.18 -24.56
N THR A 125 9.10 -20.75 -24.85
CA THR A 125 8.15 -20.25 -23.84
C THR A 125 6.92 -21.14 -23.90
N ILE A 126 6.53 -21.73 -22.76
CA ILE A 126 5.52 -22.78 -22.67
C ILE A 126 4.24 -22.27 -21.98
N LYS A 127 3.11 -22.09 -22.68
CA LYS A 127 1.78 -21.66 -22.13
C LYS A 127 0.82 -22.81 -21.93
N GLY A 128 1.32 -24.01 -21.70
CA GLY A 128 0.44 -25.06 -21.25
C GLY A 128 1.10 -26.37 -20.90
N VAL A 129 0.20 -27.27 -20.52
CA VAL A 129 0.47 -28.68 -20.37
C VAL A 129 -0.77 -29.40 -20.89
N ASN A 130 -0.61 -30.45 -21.70
CA ASN A 130 -1.66 -31.44 -21.82
C ASN A 130 -1.22 -32.70 -21.08
N PHE A 131 -2.14 -33.41 -20.44
CA PHE A 131 -1.89 -34.76 -19.91
C PHE A 131 -2.76 -35.74 -20.69
N ILE A 132 -2.14 -36.80 -21.22
CA ILE A 132 -2.82 -37.91 -21.90
C ILE A 132 -2.74 -39.10 -20.95
N ASN A 133 -3.89 -39.45 -20.38
CA ASN A 133 -4.06 -40.64 -19.57
C ASN A 133 -4.55 -41.77 -20.49
N PHE A 134 -3.78 -42.87 -20.60
CA PHE A 134 -4.08 -44.00 -21.49
C PHE A 134 -4.99 -45.05 -20.87
N VAL A 135 -5.14 -45.04 -19.54
CA VAL A 135 -6.08 -45.92 -18.79
C VAL A 135 -7.51 -45.48 -19.07
N ASP A 136 -7.82 -44.20 -18.79
CA ASP A 136 -9.11 -43.58 -19.01
C ASP A 136 -9.34 -43.09 -20.45
N ARG A 137 -8.26 -43.01 -21.25
CA ARG A 137 -8.25 -42.46 -22.62
C ARG A 137 -8.75 -41.03 -22.70
N GLN A 138 -8.17 -40.15 -21.87
CA GLN A 138 -8.56 -38.75 -21.77
C GLN A 138 -7.36 -37.82 -21.93
N LYS A 139 -7.52 -36.79 -22.78
CA LYS A 139 -6.53 -35.74 -23.03
C LYS A 139 -6.96 -34.42 -22.38
N TYR A 140 -6.53 -34.23 -21.14
CA TYR A 140 -6.73 -32.99 -20.40
C TYR A 140 -5.81 -31.90 -20.94
N LYS A 141 -6.34 -30.71 -21.27
CA LYS A 141 -5.57 -29.59 -21.82
C LYS A 141 -5.58 -28.40 -20.87
N PHE A 142 -4.42 -27.81 -20.59
CA PHE A 142 -4.27 -26.71 -19.63
C PHE A 142 -3.44 -25.56 -20.17
N THR A 143 -3.95 -24.34 -20.00
CA THR A 143 -3.27 -23.10 -20.38
C THR A 143 -2.46 -22.50 -19.21
N ILE A 144 -1.14 -22.68 -19.15
CA ILE A 144 -0.26 -22.11 -18.12
C ILE A 144 -0.46 -20.58 -18.06
N ASN A 145 -0.70 -20.06 -16.84
CA ASN A 145 -0.89 -18.62 -16.62
C ASN A 145 0.42 -17.88 -16.97
N PRO A 146 0.38 -16.64 -17.50
CA PRO A 146 1.55 -16.12 -18.16
C PRO A 146 2.71 -15.66 -17.29
N ASN A 147 2.46 -15.30 -16.03
CA ASN A 147 3.56 -15.12 -15.07
C ASN A 147 4.30 -16.46 -14.88
N ARG A 148 3.54 -17.56 -14.87
CA ARG A 148 4.07 -18.94 -14.80
C ARG A 148 4.82 -19.37 -16.06
N GLN A 149 4.57 -18.77 -17.23
CA GLN A 149 5.35 -19.02 -18.44
C GLN A 149 6.76 -18.45 -18.31
N SER A 150 6.88 -17.22 -17.79
CA SER A 150 8.17 -16.60 -17.48
C SER A 150 8.88 -17.33 -16.33
N GLU A 151 8.19 -17.65 -15.23
CA GLU A 151 8.77 -18.41 -14.11
C GLU A 151 9.27 -19.80 -14.56
N PHE A 152 8.50 -20.51 -15.40
CA PHE A 152 8.89 -21.82 -15.94
C PHE A 152 10.11 -21.73 -16.83
N LYS A 153 10.15 -20.74 -17.74
CA LYS A 153 11.30 -20.52 -18.60
C LYS A 153 12.55 -20.13 -17.80
N GLU A 154 12.41 -19.28 -16.79
CA GLU A 154 13.53 -18.90 -15.91
C GLU A 154 14.04 -20.09 -15.11
N LEU A 155 13.14 -20.95 -14.60
CA LEU A 155 13.50 -22.20 -13.92
C LEU A 155 14.28 -23.14 -14.85
N ALA A 156 13.77 -23.41 -16.05
CA ALA A 156 14.41 -24.28 -17.03
C ALA A 156 15.75 -23.71 -17.52
N THR A 157 15.83 -22.40 -17.78
CA THR A 157 17.07 -21.69 -18.14
C THR A 157 18.11 -21.81 -17.04
N CYS A 158 17.73 -21.55 -15.79
CA CYS A 158 18.64 -21.65 -14.65
C CYS A 158 19.08 -23.09 -14.36
N PHE A 159 18.22 -24.09 -14.59
CA PHE A 159 18.60 -25.49 -14.45
C PHE A 159 19.58 -25.89 -15.56
N ASN A 160 19.25 -25.61 -16.83
CA ASN A 160 20.11 -25.88 -17.99
C ASN A 160 21.49 -25.22 -17.87
N ALA A 161 21.54 -23.95 -17.44
CA ALA A 161 22.80 -23.21 -17.23
C ALA A 161 23.68 -23.74 -16.10
N VAL A 162 23.13 -24.62 -15.23
CA VAL A 162 23.86 -25.29 -14.15
C VAL A 162 24.26 -26.72 -14.53
N ILE A 163 23.66 -27.34 -15.54
CA ILE A 163 24.02 -28.68 -16.01
C ILE A 163 25.36 -28.66 -16.76
N GLU A 164 26.33 -29.40 -16.23
CA GLU A 164 27.57 -29.73 -16.92
C GLU A 164 27.35 -30.99 -17.77
N ARG A 165 27.27 -30.84 -19.11
CA ARG A 165 26.91 -31.94 -20.03
C ARG A 165 27.81 -33.18 -19.91
N ASP A 166 29.09 -33.02 -19.55
CA ASP A 166 30.03 -34.12 -19.34
C ASP A 166 29.84 -34.88 -18.00
N ALA A 167 29.09 -34.30 -17.05
CA ALA A 167 28.85 -34.85 -15.72
C ALA A 167 27.41 -35.36 -15.51
N VAL A 168 26.55 -35.24 -16.52
CA VAL A 168 25.15 -35.68 -16.50
C VAL A 168 24.92 -36.69 -17.61
N LYS A 169 24.16 -37.74 -17.28
CA LYS A 169 23.88 -38.84 -18.20
C LYS A 169 22.69 -38.48 -19.10
N ASP A 170 22.98 -38.16 -20.36
CA ASP A 170 21.94 -37.86 -21.34
C ASP A 170 21.15 -39.12 -21.78
N THR A 171 19.88 -38.94 -22.18
CA THR A 171 18.97 -40.06 -22.55
C THR A 171 17.93 -39.76 -23.67
N PRO A 172 18.34 -39.56 -24.95
CA PRO A 172 17.51 -38.97 -26.04
C PRO A 172 16.14 -39.61 -26.46
N GLY A 173 15.09 -38.76 -26.70
CA GLY A 173 13.99 -38.81 -27.71
C GLY A 173 12.45 -38.63 -27.34
N ALA A 174 11.71 -37.51 -27.67
CA ALA A 174 10.18 -37.33 -27.67
C ALA A 174 9.47 -36.03 -28.36
N ALA A 175 8.10 -35.77 -28.31
CA ALA A 175 7.30 -34.74 -29.14
C ALA A 175 5.79 -34.27 -28.77
N VAL A 176 5.20 -33.10 -29.23
CA VAL A 176 3.77 -32.42 -29.22
C VAL A 176 3.38 -31.08 -28.40
N THR A 177 2.33 -30.25 -28.79
CA THR A 177 2.04 -28.71 -28.94
C THR A 177 1.23 -27.74 -27.92
N ILE A 178 1.00 -26.35 -27.82
CA ILE A 178 1.33 -24.85 -28.19
C ILE A 178 0.46 -23.73 -27.34
N PRO A 179 0.60 -22.42 -26.67
CA PRO A 179 0.90 -20.84 -26.93
C PRO A 179 1.51 -19.63 -25.85
N GLY A 180 1.00 -18.33 -25.40
CA GLY A 180 1.57 -17.21 -24.34
C GLY A 180 0.90 -15.81 -23.59
N LYS A 181 1.48 -14.99 -22.53
CA LYS A 181 1.52 -13.47 -21.85
C LYS A 181 0.78 -12.58 -20.57
N SER A 182 1.41 -11.75 -19.55
CA SER A 182 1.08 -10.43 -18.59
C SER A 182 0.71 -10.16 -16.94
N SER A 183 0.97 -8.96 -16.13
CA SER A 183 0.73 -8.55 -14.56
C SER A 183 0.75 -7.00 -13.79
N GLU A 184 0.58 -6.67 -12.37
CA GLU A 184 0.40 -5.31 -11.46
C GLU A 184 0.87 -5.21 -9.81
N SER A 185 0.87 -4.32 -8.64
CA SER A 185 0.74 -2.87 -7.87
C SER A 185 1.04 -2.74 -6.18
N THR A 186 1.06 -1.79 -5.05
CA THR A 186 1.22 -0.30 -4.38
C THR A 186 0.99 0.13 -2.69
N GLY A 187 1.07 1.40 -1.90
CA GLY A 187 0.70 1.90 -0.34
C GLY A 187 1.15 3.29 0.66
N SER A 188 0.61 3.79 1.96
CA SER A 188 1.11 4.86 3.19
C SER A 188 0.29 5.77 4.48
N LYS A 189 0.76 6.71 5.56
CA LYS A 189 0.12 7.65 6.84
C LYS A 189 0.81 8.83 7.97
N GLY A 190 0.22 9.84 8.91
CA GLY A 190 0.76 10.83 10.17
C GLY A 190 0.09 12.16 11.16
N ALA A 191 0.58 12.89 12.39
CA ALA A 191 0.06 14.16 13.38
C ALA A 191 0.89 14.96 14.72
N LYS A 192 0.76 15.99 15.81
CA LYS A 192 0.11 17.34 16.58
C LYS A 192 0.67 18.18 18.05
N PRO A 193 0.27 19.45 18.73
CA PRO A 193 0.80 20.43 20.00
C PRO A 193 0.02 21.59 21.07
N ASP A 194 0.53 22.50 22.14
CA ASP A 194 -0.10 23.66 23.21
C ASP A 194 0.65 24.78 24.35
N ALA A 195 0.13 25.92 25.18
CA ALA A 195 0.72 26.97 26.36
C ALA A 195 0.01 28.29 27.32
N GLY A 196 0.55 29.09 28.46
CA GLY A 196 0.10 30.46 29.33
C GLY A 196 0.68 31.10 30.86
N GLY A 197 0.59 32.25 31.82
CA GLY A 197 0.15 33.77 32.36
C GLY A 197 0.39 34.49 33.95
N LYS A 198 0.29 35.88 34.52
CA LYS A 198 0.42 36.67 36.02
C LYS A 198 0.23 38.38 36.38
N LYS A 199 0.26 39.41 37.47
CA LYS A 199 0.39 39.96 39.06
C LYS A 199 -0.05 41.54 39.75
N ASN A 200 0.47 42.33 40.89
CA ASN A 200 -0.08 43.51 41.97
C ASN A 200 0.80 44.77 42.80
N ASN A 201 0.66 45.86 43.82
CA ASN A 201 -0.18 46.91 44.81
C ASN A 201 0.48 48.25 45.76
N ALA A 202 -0.13 49.23 46.69
CA ALA A 202 0.36 50.60 47.54
C ALA A 202 -0.45 51.40 48.88
N VAL A 203 -0.40 52.59 49.79
CA VAL A 203 0.28 53.96 50.50
C VAL A 203 -0.34 54.91 51.84
N ALA A 204 0.11 56.15 52.50
CA ALA A 204 -0.33 57.03 53.86
C ALA A 204 -0.02 58.68 54.36
N SER A 205 -0.33 59.41 55.61
CA SER A 205 -0.27 61.01 56.14
C SER A 205 -0.31 61.75 57.72
N GLY A 206 -0.31 63.17 58.17
CA GLY A 206 -0.30 63.98 59.63
C GLY A 206 -0.52 65.66 60.08
N ALA A 207 -0.44 66.36 61.38
CA ALA A 207 -0.79 67.91 61.93
C ALA A 207 -0.40 68.78 63.40
N PRO A 208 -0.70 70.16 63.84
CA PRO A 208 -0.22 71.21 65.04
C PRO A 208 -1.03 72.45 65.99
N VAL A 209 -0.50 73.47 66.91
CA VAL A 209 -1.13 74.66 67.93
C VAL A 209 -0.27 75.99 68.62
N SER A 210 -0.39 77.13 69.57
CA SER A 210 -1.13 78.14 70.67
C SER A 210 -0.38 79.58 71.29
N ASP A 211 -0.53 80.70 72.24
CA ASP A 211 -1.34 81.69 73.30
C ASP A 211 -0.57 83.09 74.01
N ASN A 212 -0.72 84.22 74.96
CA ASN A 212 -1.53 85.24 76.00
C ASN A 212 -0.77 86.67 76.67
N GLU A 213 -0.94 87.79 77.61
CA GLU A 213 -1.80 88.80 78.62
C GLU A 213 -1.14 90.17 79.48
N VAL A 214 -1.73 91.35 80.16
CA VAL A 214 -1.21 92.53 81.25
C VAL A 214 -1.95 94.01 81.80
N THR A 215 -1.72 94.83 83.01
CA THR A 215 -2.14 96.40 83.47
C THR A 215 -1.87 97.26 84.96
N ASN A 216 -1.94 98.70 85.29
CA ASN A 216 -1.98 99.61 86.68
C ASN A 216 -1.92 101.34 86.93
N LEU A 217 -2.31 102.21 88.06
CA LEU A 217 -1.96 103.76 88.58
C LEU A 217 -2.72 104.81 89.74
N ARG A 218 -2.18 105.94 90.53
CA ARG A 218 -2.78 107.34 91.23
C ARG A 218 -2.27 108.27 92.61
N ALA A 219 -2.41 109.70 92.88
CA ALA A 219 -2.61 110.67 94.19
C ALA A 219 -2.60 112.33 94.19
N GLU A 220 -3.62 113.15 94.68
CA GLU A 220 -3.96 114.57 94.15
C GLU A 220 -4.45 115.83 95.04
N LEU A 221 -4.87 116.96 94.38
CA LEU A 221 -5.95 117.98 94.68
C LEU A 221 -5.78 119.45 95.21
N GLU A 222 -4.59 120.00 95.48
CA GLU A 222 -4.36 121.49 95.38
C GLU A 222 -2.99 121.81 94.77
N ARG A 223 -2.09 120.83 94.83
CA ARG A 223 -1.11 120.59 93.77
C ARG A 223 -1.77 120.77 92.38
N THR A 224 -3.04 120.42 92.20
CA THR A 224 -3.84 120.56 90.96
C THR A 224 -4.06 121.97 90.42
N LYS A 225 -3.93 123.09 91.16
CA LYS A 225 -4.15 124.43 90.56
C LYS A 225 -2.91 125.06 89.96
N GLU A 226 -1.76 124.96 90.64
CA GLU A 226 -0.47 125.34 90.04
C GLU A 226 0.18 124.20 89.26
N ASN A 227 -0.22 122.94 89.50
CA ASN A 227 -0.28 121.99 88.40
C ASN A 227 -1.13 122.63 87.31
N LEU A 228 -2.45 122.83 87.34
CA LEU A 228 -3.26 123.18 86.15
C LEU A 228 -2.68 124.19 85.13
N ARG A 229 -1.80 125.13 85.49
CA ARG A 229 -0.94 125.83 84.50
C ARG A 229 0.31 125.07 84.04
N LYS A 230 1.11 124.49 84.93
CA LYS A 230 2.10 123.43 84.62
C LYS A 230 1.48 122.14 84.05
N GLU A 231 0.18 121.92 84.17
CA GLU A 231 -0.59 120.77 83.67
C GLU A 231 -1.15 121.14 82.31
N ILE A 232 -1.72 122.33 82.07
CA ILE A 232 -2.01 122.78 80.70
C ILE A 232 -0.72 122.94 79.88
N GLN A 233 0.39 123.37 80.49
CA GLN A 233 1.69 123.41 79.81
C GLN A 233 2.28 122.00 79.64
N ALA A 234 2.28 121.15 80.67
CA ALA A 234 2.71 119.75 80.53
C ALA A 234 1.66 118.84 79.85
N GLU A 235 0.48 119.33 79.48
CA GLU A 235 -0.53 118.70 78.63
C GLU A 235 -0.40 119.23 77.20
N LYS A 236 0.17 120.42 76.97
CA LYS A 236 0.76 120.74 75.67
C LYS A 236 2.01 119.93 75.43
N GLU A 237 2.93 119.87 76.39
CA GLU A 237 4.15 119.06 76.25
C GLU A 237 3.82 117.56 76.31
N ARG A 238 2.83 117.09 77.09
CA ARG A 238 2.30 115.72 76.91
C ARG A 238 1.52 115.55 75.62
N ALA A 239 0.74 116.52 75.12
CA ALA A 239 0.03 116.33 73.84
C ALA A 239 0.99 116.32 72.66
N ASP A 240 2.05 117.14 72.66
CA ASP A 240 3.10 117.08 71.65
C ASP A 240 4.02 115.87 71.83
N ALA A 241 4.34 115.46 73.07
CA ALA A 241 5.04 114.20 73.33
C ALA A 241 4.21 112.97 72.91
N ILE A 242 2.92 112.94 73.23
CA ILE A 242 1.94 111.94 72.77
C ILE A 242 1.76 112.04 71.25
N LYS A 243 1.83 113.23 70.63
CA LYS A 243 1.78 113.37 69.17
C LYS A 243 3.05 112.85 68.51
N THR A 244 4.23 113.07 69.09
CA THR A 244 5.49 112.45 68.62
C THR A 244 5.52 110.95 68.90
N GLN A 245 4.99 110.50 70.03
CA GLN A 245 4.87 109.08 70.38
C GLN A 245 3.89 108.40 69.44
N LEU A 246 2.70 108.94 69.19
CA LEU A 246 1.75 108.45 68.19
C LEU A 246 2.33 108.50 66.78
N GLN A 247 3.17 109.50 66.44
CA GLN A 247 3.88 109.51 65.15
C GLN A 247 4.96 108.41 65.09
N GLN A 248 5.68 108.14 66.18
CA GLN A 248 6.67 107.05 66.28
C GLN A 248 6.00 105.68 66.33
N GLU A 249 4.86 105.52 67.01
CA GLU A 249 4.05 104.30 67.05
C GLU A 249 3.37 104.05 65.70
N VAL A 250 2.88 105.10 65.00
CA VAL A 250 2.39 104.97 63.63
C VAL A 250 3.53 104.69 62.64
N ALA A 251 4.74 105.21 62.86
CA ALA A 251 5.92 104.85 62.07
C ALA A 251 6.34 103.40 62.31
N ALA A 252 6.52 102.99 63.57
CA ALA A 252 6.86 101.63 63.96
C ALA A 252 5.78 100.61 63.57
N ALA A 253 4.49 100.98 63.64
CA ALA A 253 3.39 100.14 63.15
C ALA A 253 3.38 100.04 61.62
N ARG A 254 3.79 101.09 60.88
CA ARG A 254 3.99 101.02 59.43
C ARG A 254 5.21 100.17 59.07
N GLU A 255 6.31 100.29 59.80
CA GLU A 255 7.51 99.47 59.62
C GLU A 255 7.23 98.01 59.94
N ALA A 256 6.62 97.70 61.09
CA ALA A 256 6.20 96.34 61.45
C ALA A 256 5.13 95.78 60.48
N ALA A 257 4.21 96.60 59.97
CA ALA A 257 3.26 96.15 58.95
C ALA A 257 3.93 95.93 57.58
N ASN A 258 4.97 96.69 57.23
CA ASN A 258 5.75 96.48 56.01
C ASN A 258 6.69 95.28 56.14
N GLN A 259 7.28 95.06 57.31
CA GLN A 259 8.06 93.87 57.62
C GLN A 259 7.18 92.62 57.59
N LYS A 260 6.02 92.62 58.24
CA LYS A 260 5.05 91.50 58.12
C LYS A 260 4.56 91.28 56.69
N LYS A 261 4.39 92.33 55.88
CA LYS A 261 4.11 92.18 54.43
C LYS A 261 5.27 91.54 53.67
N LEU A 262 6.52 91.84 54.01
CA LEU A 262 7.70 91.21 53.41
C LEU A 262 7.84 89.75 53.87
N GLU A 263 7.59 89.46 55.14
CA GLU A 263 7.54 88.11 55.71
C GLU A 263 6.46 87.28 54.99
N TYR A 264 5.20 87.74 54.97
CA TYR A 264 4.12 87.05 54.22
C TYR A 264 4.39 86.96 52.70
N ALA A 265 5.03 87.96 52.08
CA ALA A 265 5.41 87.88 50.67
C ALA A 265 6.48 86.81 50.44
N ASN A 266 7.46 86.69 51.33
CA ASN A 266 8.50 85.67 51.28
C ASN A 266 7.91 84.27 51.55
N GLU A 267 7.07 84.10 52.58
CA GLU A 267 6.35 82.86 52.86
C GLU A 267 5.51 82.41 51.65
N VAL A 268 4.76 83.32 51.02
CA VAL A 268 3.97 83.01 49.82
C VAL A 268 4.86 82.69 48.61
N LEU A 269 6.04 83.32 48.47
CA LEU A 269 7.00 82.99 47.43
C LEU A 269 7.69 81.64 47.67
N GLU A 270 7.99 81.28 48.92
CA GLU A 270 8.58 79.99 49.28
C GLU A 270 7.57 78.86 49.19
N ALA A 271 6.33 79.05 49.66
CA ALA A 271 5.22 78.11 49.47
C ALA A 271 4.91 77.90 47.97
N ARG A 272 5.04 78.93 47.13
CA ARG A 272 4.96 78.78 45.68
C ARG A 272 6.15 78.01 45.10
N LYS A 273 7.38 78.25 45.57
CA LYS A 273 8.57 77.50 45.12
C LYS A 273 8.50 76.03 45.52
N SER A 274 8.12 75.71 46.75
CA SER A 274 7.96 74.32 47.22
C SER A 274 6.82 73.62 46.49
N SER A 275 5.65 74.25 46.39
CA SER A 275 4.52 73.69 45.63
C SER A 275 4.87 73.47 44.16
N LEU A 276 5.59 74.38 43.49
CA LEU A 276 6.08 74.16 42.13
C LEU A 276 7.11 73.02 42.06
N ALA A 277 8.03 72.91 43.02
CA ALA A 277 8.99 71.82 43.06
C ALA A 277 8.31 70.45 43.29
N GLU A 278 7.29 70.38 44.14
CA GLU A 278 6.45 69.20 44.36
C GLU A 278 5.63 68.86 43.11
N ILE A 279 5.07 69.86 42.42
CA ILE A 279 4.34 69.67 41.15
C ILE A 279 5.28 69.15 40.05
N GLU A 280 6.49 69.70 39.88
CA GLU A 280 7.45 69.19 38.90
C GLU A 280 7.99 67.80 39.28
N LYS A 281 8.19 67.53 40.57
CA LYS A 281 8.51 66.17 41.05
C LYS A 281 7.38 65.17 40.73
N ALA A 282 6.14 65.51 41.05
CA ALA A 282 4.98 64.67 40.76
C ALA A 282 4.76 64.47 39.25
N LYS A 283 5.01 65.50 38.43
CA LYS A 283 5.05 65.38 36.96
C LYS A 283 6.15 64.44 36.49
N ALA A 284 7.37 64.54 37.03
CA ALA A 284 8.49 63.67 36.67
C ALA A 284 8.23 62.21 37.06
N GLU A 285 7.69 61.97 38.26
CA GLU A 285 7.28 60.64 38.72
C GLU A 285 6.13 60.06 37.86
N ALA A 286 5.11 60.87 37.53
CA ALA A 286 4.04 60.46 36.62
C ALA A 286 4.55 60.16 35.21
N GLN A 287 5.46 60.99 34.66
CA GLN A 287 6.10 60.74 33.36
C GLN A 287 6.95 59.46 33.38
N ALA A 288 7.70 59.19 34.45
CA ALA A 288 8.46 57.96 34.62
C ALA A 288 7.55 56.72 34.69
N ILE A 289 6.42 56.80 35.41
CA ILE A 289 5.41 55.73 35.46
C ILE A 289 4.77 55.53 34.07
N ILE A 290 4.44 56.59 33.35
CA ILE A 290 3.89 56.51 31.97
C ILE A 290 4.92 55.88 31.02
N ALA A 291 6.20 56.28 31.10
CA ALA A 291 7.27 55.71 30.27
C ALA A 291 7.50 54.22 30.59
N GLN A 292 7.52 53.84 31.87
CA GLN A 292 7.64 52.44 32.28
C GLN A 292 6.43 51.60 31.82
N ASN A 293 5.22 52.15 31.90
CA ASN A 293 4.00 51.47 31.48
C ASN A 293 3.91 51.34 29.94
N ARG A 294 4.40 52.33 29.18
CA ARG A 294 4.59 52.22 27.73
C ARG A 294 5.58 51.10 27.40
N SER A 295 6.79 51.14 27.94
CA SER A 295 7.80 50.09 27.72
C SER A 295 7.30 48.68 28.07
N LYS A 296 6.53 48.54 29.16
CA LYS A 296 5.84 47.28 29.50
C LYS A 296 4.81 46.88 28.44
N ALA A 297 3.96 47.80 28.00
CA ALA A 297 2.96 47.54 26.95
C ALA A 297 3.62 47.17 25.62
N ASP A 298 4.66 47.89 25.20
CA ASP A 298 5.42 47.62 23.97
C ASP A 298 6.06 46.21 24.02
N SER A 299 6.65 45.84 25.17
CA SER A 299 7.18 44.48 25.38
C SER A 299 6.09 43.41 25.36
N ALA A 300 4.91 43.68 25.93
CA ALA A 300 3.78 42.75 25.92
C ALA A 300 3.20 42.58 24.50
N VAL A 301 3.12 43.66 23.70
CA VAL A 301 2.72 43.60 22.28
C VAL A 301 3.74 42.81 21.46
N SER A 302 5.05 42.99 21.71
CA SER A 302 6.11 42.21 21.06
C SER A 302 6.03 40.71 21.40
N ILE A 303 5.66 40.36 22.64
CA ILE A 303 5.46 38.96 23.04
C ILE A 303 4.18 38.39 22.41
N ILE A 304 3.08 39.15 22.38
CA ILE A 304 1.82 38.73 21.77
C ILE A 304 1.99 38.51 20.26
N THR A 305 2.69 39.39 19.56
CA THR A 305 2.97 39.23 18.11
C THR A 305 3.82 38.00 17.83
N HIS A 306 4.93 37.79 18.56
CA HIS A 306 5.74 36.58 18.44
C HIS A 306 4.92 35.30 18.70
N ASN A 307 4.13 35.27 19.78
CA ASN A 307 3.29 34.11 20.11
C ASN A 307 2.21 33.84 19.05
N VAL A 308 1.65 34.88 18.42
CA VAL A 308 0.68 34.75 17.31
C VAL A 308 1.37 34.26 16.03
N GLU A 309 2.58 34.71 15.74
CA GLU A 309 3.38 34.22 14.59
C GLU A 309 3.82 32.76 14.78
N GLU A 310 4.26 32.39 15.98
CA GLU A 310 4.62 31.02 16.32
C GLU A 310 3.41 30.08 16.30
N ALA A 311 2.26 30.49 16.86
CA ALA A 311 1.01 29.73 16.76
C ALA A 311 0.53 29.56 15.31
N ARG A 312 0.71 30.60 14.46
CA ARG A 312 0.43 30.51 13.01
C ARG A 312 1.38 29.56 12.30
N ARG A 313 2.68 29.58 12.63
CA ARG A 313 3.69 28.65 12.11
C ARG A 313 3.33 27.20 12.48
N GLN A 314 3.08 26.94 13.76
CA GLN A 314 2.72 25.61 14.24
C GLN A 314 1.42 25.09 13.62
N ALA A 315 0.37 25.92 13.55
CA ALA A 315 -0.87 25.57 12.86
C ALA A 315 -0.66 25.30 11.37
N GLY A 316 0.23 26.04 10.71
CA GLY A 316 0.65 25.79 9.33
C GLY A 316 1.35 24.43 9.18
N GLU A 317 2.31 24.12 10.04
CA GLU A 317 3.04 22.85 10.07
C GLU A 317 2.10 21.66 10.35
N ASP A 318 1.16 21.79 11.30
CA ASP A 318 0.15 20.77 11.58
C ASP A 318 -0.83 20.57 10.41
N ILE A 319 -1.25 21.64 9.73
CA ILE A 319 -2.11 21.55 8.54
C ILE A 319 -1.35 20.86 7.39
N GLN A 320 -0.07 21.16 7.18
CA GLN A 320 0.72 20.47 6.15
C GLN A 320 0.98 19.01 6.53
N LYS A 321 1.26 18.72 7.80
CA LYS A 321 1.42 17.35 8.31
C LYS A 321 0.13 16.53 8.17
N ALA A 322 -1.02 17.12 8.49
CA ALA A 322 -2.33 16.50 8.28
C ALA A 322 -2.65 16.30 6.79
N ARG A 323 -2.30 17.25 5.91
CA ARG A 323 -2.46 17.11 4.45
C ARG A 323 -1.57 16.02 3.87
N MET A 324 -0.29 15.97 4.26
CA MET A 324 0.64 14.92 3.87
C MET A 324 0.14 13.56 4.36
N ALA A 325 -0.26 13.47 5.63
CA ALA A 325 -0.86 12.28 6.21
C ALA A 325 -2.09 11.82 5.40
N SER A 326 -3.09 12.68 5.20
CA SER A 326 -4.30 12.35 4.42
C SER A 326 -4.03 12.05 2.95
N ALA A 327 -3.02 12.65 2.32
CA ALA A 327 -2.61 12.30 0.96
C ALA A 327 -2.02 10.88 0.92
N GLU A 328 -1.23 10.50 1.92
CA GLU A 328 -0.75 9.13 2.12
C GLU A 328 -1.90 8.16 2.48
N GLU A 329 -2.87 8.59 3.30
CA GLU A 329 -4.06 7.79 3.67
C GLU A 329 -4.98 7.53 2.47
N VAL A 330 -5.07 8.45 1.50
CA VAL A 330 -5.73 8.22 0.21
C VAL A 330 -4.90 7.29 -0.69
N LYS A 331 -3.56 7.40 -0.62
CA LYS A 331 -2.63 6.49 -1.31
C LYS A 331 -2.90 5.04 -0.90
N LYS A 332 -2.85 4.71 0.39
CA LYS A 332 -3.03 3.33 0.89
C LYS A 332 -4.40 2.71 0.60
N ALA A 333 -5.45 3.52 0.45
CA ALA A 333 -6.74 3.06 -0.05
C ALA A 333 -6.65 2.69 -1.55
N ARG A 334 -6.40 3.68 -2.43
CA ARG A 334 -6.33 3.50 -3.89
C ARG A 334 -5.40 2.36 -4.32
N GLU A 335 -4.24 2.31 -3.68
CA GLU A 335 -3.16 1.41 -4.02
C GLU A 335 -3.33 -0.02 -3.48
N ASN A 336 -4.16 -0.22 -2.44
CA ASN A 336 -4.61 -1.55 -2.02
C ASN A 336 -5.83 -2.00 -2.84
N ALA A 337 -6.80 -1.12 -3.08
CA ALA A 337 -7.93 -1.38 -3.96
C ALA A 337 -7.44 -1.83 -5.35
N ALA A 338 -6.39 -1.21 -5.90
CA ALA A 338 -5.73 -1.64 -7.13
C ALA A 338 -5.13 -3.06 -7.05
N LYS A 339 -4.57 -3.48 -5.90
CA LYS A 339 -4.12 -4.87 -5.70
C LYS A 339 -5.30 -5.84 -5.66
N GLU A 340 -6.37 -5.48 -4.97
CA GLU A 340 -7.56 -6.32 -4.85
C GLU A 340 -8.27 -6.47 -6.21
N ILE A 341 -8.46 -5.36 -6.94
CA ILE A 341 -8.92 -5.35 -8.34
C ILE A 341 -8.01 -6.20 -9.23
N SER A 342 -6.68 -6.12 -9.09
CA SER A 342 -5.76 -7.01 -9.83
C SER A 342 -5.92 -8.49 -9.46
N ASN A 343 -6.03 -8.80 -8.17
CA ASN A 343 -6.26 -10.17 -7.69
C ASN A 343 -7.62 -10.72 -8.14
N ILE A 344 -8.64 -9.86 -8.30
CA ILE A 344 -9.96 -10.20 -8.86
C ILE A 344 -9.85 -10.44 -10.37
N LYS A 345 -9.20 -9.54 -11.12
CA LYS A 345 -8.90 -9.72 -12.56
C LYS A 345 -8.16 -11.04 -12.81
N GLU A 346 -7.11 -11.32 -12.03
CA GLU A 346 -6.31 -12.53 -12.22
C GLU A 346 -7.13 -13.79 -11.96
N LYS A 347 -7.95 -13.83 -10.91
CA LYS A 347 -8.88 -14.95 -10.63
C LYS A 347 -9.94 -15.09 -11.73
N LEU A 348 -10.46 -13.98 -12.24
CA LEU A 348 -11.42 -13.96 -13.34
C LEU A 348 -10.80 -14.49 -14.64
N ASP A 349 -9.55 -14.10 -14.96
CA ASP A 349 -8.85 -14.60 -16.13
C ASP A 349 -8.38 -16.05 -15.96
N GLN A 350 -7.99 -16.48 -14.75
CA GLN A 350 -7.80 -17.90 -14.42
C GLN A 350 -9.09 -18.71 -14.64
N ALA A 351 -10.27 -18.17 -14.29
CA ALA A 351 -11.56 -18.82 -14.52
C ALA A 351 -11.96 -18.86 -16.01
N LYS A 352 -11.69 -17.80 -16.78
CA LYS A 352 -11.86 -17.80 -18.26
C LYS A 352 -10.93 -18.82 -18.93
N LEU A 353 -9.68 -18.92 -18.46
CA LEU A 353 -8.74 -19.94 -18.92
C LEU A 353 -9.24 -21.35 -18.56
N GLN A 354 -9.75 -21.56 -17.35
CA GLN A 354 -10.37 -22.83 -16.96
C GLN A 354 -11.54 -23.21 -17.87
N TYR A 355 -12.44 -22.27 -18.16
CA TYR A 355 -13.56 -22.46 -19.09
C TYR A 355 -13.08 -22.86 -20.50
N SER A 356 -12.07 -22.16 -21.03
CA SER A 356 -11.47 -22.48 -22.33
C SER A 356 -10.81 -23.87 -22.35
N ASP A 357 -10.09 -24.20 -21.28
CA ASP A 357 -9.39 -25.48 -21.09
C ASP A 357 -10.40 -26.65 -21.00
N GLU A 358 -11.43 -26.52 -20.15
CA GLU A 358 -12.52 -27.50 -19.97
C GLU A 358 -13.25 -27.77 -21.30
N ILE A 359 -13.60 -26.74 -22.06
CA ILE A 359 -14.22 -26.89 -23.39
C ILE A 359 -13.26 -27.53 -24.41
N SER A 360 -11.98 -27.13 -24.43
CA SER A 360 -11.00 -27.68 -25.38
C SER A 360 -10.63 -29.15 -25.12
N THR A 361 -10.77 -29.58 -23.86
CA THR A 361 -10.67 -30.96 -23.37
C THR A 361 -11.91 -31.75 -23.77
N ALA A 362 -13.11 -31.27 -23.41
CA ALA A 362 -14.37 -31.95 -23.71
C ALA A 362 -14.59 -32.17 -25.22
N ARG A 363 -14.25 -31.18 -26.05
CA ARG A 363 -14.31 -31.31 -27.52
C ARG A 363 -13.34 -32.35 -28.07
N ALA A 364 -12.10 -32.36 -27.60
CA ALA A 364 -11.09 -33.28 -28.12
C ALA A 364 -11.35 -34.74 -27.73
N ASN A 365 -11.73 -34.98 -26.47
CA ASN A 365 -12.10 -36.32 -26.02
C ASN A 365 -13.35 -36.82 -26.77
N ALA A 366 -14.30 -35.95 -27.09
CA ALA A 366 -15.47 -36.30 -27.91
C ALA A 366 -15.11 -36.59 -29.37
N GLU A 367 -14.24 -35.79 -29.98
CA GLU A 367 -13.77 -35.97 -31.36
C GLU A 367 -12.98 -37.29 -31.54
N GLU A 368 -12.06 -37.59 -30.62
CA GLU A 368 -11.29 -38.84 -30.59
C GLU A 368 -12.21 -40.06 -30.35
N GLU A 369 -13.19 -39.95 -29.46
CA GLU A 369 -14.15 -41.02 -29.20
C GLU A 369 -15.10 -41.28 -30.38
N LEU A 370 -15.61 -40.22 -31.03
CA LEU A 370 -16.44 -40.34 -32.23
C LEU A 370 -15.67 -40.99 -33.38
N GLN A 371 -14.41 -40.62 -33.60
CA GLN A 371 -13.55 -41.27 -34.59
C GLN A 371 -13.36 -42.75 -34.27
N ARG A 372 -13.08 -43.08 -33.00
CA ARG A 372 -12.96 -44.48 -32.53
C ARG A 372 -14.23 -45.30 -32.76
N ILE A 373 -15.41 -44.74 -32.47
CA ILE A 373 -16.71 -45.42 -32.69
C ILE A 373 -16.92 -45.72 -34.19
N ARG A 374 -16.54 -44.78 -35.07
CA ARG A 374 -16.64 -44.95 -36.54
C ARG A 374 -15.69 -46.01 -37.07
N ASP A 375 -14.45 -46.02 -36.60
CA ASP A 375 -13.45 -47.02 -36.98
C ASP A 375 -13.81 -48.42 -36.43
N GLU A 376 -14.35 -48.51 -35.20
CA GLU A 376 -14.88 -49.75 -34.63
C GLU A 376 -16.08 -50.27 -35.45
N ASN A 377 -17.04 -49.41 -35.81
CA ASN A 377 -18.20 -49.79 -36.61
C ASN A 377 -17.80 -50.22 -38.04
N ALA A 378 -16.97 -49.44 -38.72
CA ALA A 378 -16.45 -49.78 -40.04
C ALA A 378 -15.74 -51.14 -40.03
N ARG A 379 -14.94 -51.41 -38.99
CA ARG A 379 -14.32 -52.72 -38.77
C ARG A 379 -15.36 -53.81 -38.54
N MET A 380 -16.31 -53.65 -37.62
CA MET A 380 -17.36 -54.65 -37.34
C MET A 380 -18.17 -55.00 -38.59
N VAL A 381 -18.56 -54.01 -39.40
CA VAL A 381 -19.26 -54.21 -40.67
C VAL A 381 -18.37 -54.94 -41.68
N SER A 382 -17.06 -54.64 -41.75
CA SER A 382 -16.13 -55.36 -42.63
C SER A 382 -15.97 -56.83 -42.23
N GLU A 383 -15.81 -57.14 -40.93
CA GLU A 383 -15.71 -58.50 -40.41
C GLU A 383 -17.03 -59.29 -40.61
N ALA A 384 -18.19 -58.63 -40.47
CA ALA A 384 -19.48 -59.24 -40.73
C ALA A 384 -19.66 -59.63 -42.21
N ARG A 385 -19.27 -58.74 -43.14
CA ARG A 385 -19.31 -58.98 -44.59
C ARG A 385 -18.35 -60.09 -45.03
N GLU A 386 -17.15 -60.15 -44.44
CA GLU A 386 -16.19 -61.21 -44.73
C GLU A 386 -16.69 -62.58 -44.25
N ARG A 387 -17.22 -62.67 -43.02
CA ARG A 387 -17.84 -63.89 -42.49
C ARG A 387 -18.98 -64.37 -43.40
N ALA A 388 -19.89 -63.47 -43.79
CA ALA A 388 -21.01 -63.81 -44.66
C ALA A 388 -20.59 -64.38 -46.03
N LYS A 389 -19.55 -63.80 -46.68
CA LYS A 389 -18.96 -64.39 -47.90
C LYS A 389 -18.46 -65.81 -47.66
N SER A 390 -17.69 -66.01 -46.59
CA SER A 390 -17.13 -67.31 -46.25
C SER A 390 -18.20 -68.37 -45.91
N GLU A 391 -19.40 -67.96 -45.51
CA GLU A 391 -20.54 -68.84 -45.24
C GLU A 391 -21.31 -69.20 -46.53
N GLN A 392 -21.44 -68.27 -47.49
CA GLN A 392 -22.09 -68.53 -48.78
C GLN A 392 -21.37 -69.61 -49.61
N GLU A 393 -20.02 -69.60 -49.62
CA GLU A 393 -19.18 -70.52 -50.43
C GLU A 393 -19.29 -72.01 -50.03
N LYS A 394 -19.90 -72.35 -48.89
CA LYS A 394 -19.87 -73.71 -48.30
C LYS A 394 -21.16 -74.53 -48.49
N THR A 395 -22.04 -74.19 -49.43
CA THR A 395 -23.39 -74.80 -49.52
C THR A 395 -23.78 -75.28 -50.92
N THR A 396 -24.67 -76.30 -50.98
CA THR A 396 -25.09 -77.00 -52.22
C THR A 396 -26.40 -76.45 -52.80
N GLU A 397 -26.53 -76.48 -54.13
CA GLU A 397 -27.41 -75.61 -54.94
C GLU A 397 -28.86 -75.43 -54.45
N ASP A 398 -29.63 -76.51 -54.25
CA ASP A 398 -31.03 -76.39 -53.78
C ASP A 398 -31.16 -75.74 -52.39
N VAL A 399 -30.14 -75.91 -51.55
CA VAL A 399 -30.08 -75.34 -50.21
C VAL A 399 -29.48 -73.92 -50.24
N VAL A 400 -28.67 -73.58 -51.25
CA VAL A 400 -28.05 -72.25 -51.44
C VAL A 400 -29.13 -71.17 -51.54
N THR A 401 -30.20 -71.36 -52.32
CA THR A 401 -31.20 -70.29 -52.55
C THR A 401 -31.87 -69.83 -51.25
N SER A 402 -32.35 -70.78 -50.45
CA SER A 402 -32.98 -70.52 -49.15
C SER A 402 -31.97 -70.00 -48.11
N LYS A 403 -30.80 -70.64 -47.99
CA LYS A 403 -29.75 -70.17 -47.06
C LYS A 403 -29.18 -68.82 -47.43
N LYS A 404 -29.10 -68.46 -48.71
CA LYS A 404 -28.61 -67.15 -49.16
C LYS A 404 -29.58 -66.05 -48.77
N SER A 405 -30.88 -66.23 -49.00
CA SER A 405 -31.91 -65.31 -48.50
C SER A 405 -31.83 -65.11 -46.98
N ALA A 406 -31.67 -66.20 -46.21
CA ALA A 406 -31.50 -66.12 -44.76
C ALA A 406 -30.17 -65.47 -44.34
N ALA A 407 -29.05 -65.76 -45.02
CA ALA A 407 -27.74 -65.20 -44.74
C ALA A 407 -27.66 -63.70 -45.07
N ASP A 408 -28.27 -63.27 -46.18
CA ASP A 408 -28.36 -61.86 -46.56
C ASP A 408 -29.25 -61.08 -45.57
N GLN A 409 -30.33 -61.69 -45.06
CA GLN A 409 -31.14 -61.13 -43.96
C GLN A 409 -30.37 -61.05 -42.64
N ILE A 410 -29.61 -62.08 -42.27
CA ILE A 410 -28.77 -62.10 -41.05
C ILE A 410 -27.63 -61.08 -41.16
N LEU A 411 -26.98 -60.96 -42.32
CA LEU A 411 -25.97 -59.94 -42.59
C LEU A 411 -26.58 -58.54 -42.45
N LYS A 412 -27.72 -58.29 -43.11
CA LYS A 412 -28.42 -57.01 -42.98
C LYS A 412 -28.78 -56.70 -41.53
N THR A 413 -29.34 -57.66 -40.79
CA THR A 413 -29.69 -57.46 -39.37
C THR A 413 -28.45 -57.17 -38.52
N ARG A 414 -27.30 -57.78 -38.81
CA ARG A 414 -26.01 -57.49 -38.16
C ARG A 414 -25.48 -56.10 -38.51
N GLU A 415 -25.58 -55.66 -39.76
CA GLU A 415 -25.17 -54.32 -40.18
C GLU A 415 -26.10 -53.24 -39.59
N ASP A 416 -27.42 -53.41 -39.67
CA ASP A 416 -28.41 -52.50 -39.09
C ASP A 416 -28.20 -52.36 -37.57
N ALA A 417 -28.00 -53.48 -36.84
CA ALA A 417 -27.73 -53.45 -35.40
C ALA A 417 -26.37 -52.84 -35.02
N ALA A 418 -25.31 -53.08 -35.82
CA ALA A 418 -24.01 -52.45 -35.60
C ALA A 418 -24.09 -50.92 -35.77
N ASN A 419 -24.80 -50.47 -36.82
CA ASN A 419 -25.06 -49.06 -37.07
C ASN A 419 -25.94 -48.42 -35.98
N GLU A 420 -26.97 -49.11 -35.47
CA GLU A 420 -27.79 -48.61 -34.37
C GLU A 420 -26.98 -48.46 -33.08
N ILE A 421 -26.16 -49.46 -32.73
CA ILE A 421 -25.22 -49.38 -31.59
C ILE A 421 -24.23 -48.22 -31.76
N ALA A 422 -23.68 -48.03 -32.97
CA ALA A 422 -22.79 -46.91 -33.26
C ALA A 422 -23.49 -45.56 -33.08
N ASN A 423 -24.70 -45.39 -33.64
CA ASN A 423 -25.50 -44.18 -33.49
C ASN A 423 -25.84 -43.86 -32.03
N ILE A 424 -26.17 -44.88 -31.22
CA ILE A 424 -26.42 -44.71 -29.78
C ILE A 424 -25.16 -44.28 -29.04
N ARG A 425 -23.98 -44.85 -29.39
CA ARG A 425 -22.70 -44.42 -28.82
C ARG A 425 -22.33 -42.99 -29.24
N GLU A 426 -22.46 -42.62 -30.52
CA GLU A 426 -22.18 -41.25 -30.99
C GLU A 426 -23.05 -40.21 -30.27
N ASN A 427 -24.37 -40.46 -30.17
CA ASN A 427 -25.29 -39.58 -29.45
C ASN A 427 -24.93 -39.45 -27.95
N MET A 428 -24.50 -40.53 -27.31
CA MET A 428 -24.04 -40.49 -25.91
C MET A 428 -22.78 -39.61 -25.73
N VAL A 429 -21.87 -39.63 -26.71
CA VAL A 429 -20.65 -38.79 -26.68
C VAL A 429 -21.01 -37.31 -26.87
N LEU A 430 -21.91 -37.02 -27.81
CA LEU A 430 -22.40 -35.65 -28.05
C LEU A 430 -23.13 -35.07 -26.83
N GLU A 431 -23.98 -35.85 -26.14
CA GLU A 431 -24.62 -35.39 -24.91
C GLU A 431 -23.64 -35.22 -23.74
N LYS A 432 -22.63 -36.10 -23.59
CA LYS A 432 -21.54 -35.90 -22.62
C LYS A 432 -20.79 -34.59 -22.88
N GLN A 433 -20.49 -34.30 -24.15
CA GLN A 433 -19.87 -33.04 -24.56
C GLN A 433 -20.78 -31.85 -24.25
N ARG A 434 -22.09 -31.93 -24.54
CA ARG A 434 -23.07 -30.87 -24.28
C ARG A 434 -23.15 -30.53 -22.80
N LEU A 435 -23.34 -31.54 -21.94
CA LEU A 435 -23.39 -31.39 -20.48
C LEU A 435 -22.07 -30.82 -19.91
N ALA A 436 -20.92 -31.23 -20.44
CA ALA A 436 -19.62 -30.65 -20.06
C ALA A 436 -19.53 -29.15 -20.41
N THR A 437 -20.01 -28.74 -21.60
CA THR A 437 -20.04 -27.32 -21.99
C THR A 437 -21.01 -26.48 -21.15
N GLU A 438 -22.17 -27.01 -20.79
CA GLU A 438 -23.15 -26.34 -19.93
C GLU A 438 -22.62 -26.16 -18.49
N LEU A 439 -21.97 -27.19 -17.94
CA LEU A 439 -21.33 -27.11 -16.62
C LEU A 439 -20.18 -26.09 -16.60
N ALA A 440 -19.35 -26.06 -17.65
CA ALA A 440 -18.27 -25.09 -17.78
C ALA A 440 -18.82 -23.66 -17.91
N GLU A 441 -19.90 -23.43 -18.68
CA GLU A 441 -20.50 -22.10 -18.81
C GLU A 441 -21.16 -21.62 -17.50
N SER A 442 -21.81 -22.52 -16.77
CA SER A 442 -22.35 -22.24 -15.43
C SER A 442 -21.25 -21.79 -14.47
N ARG A 443 -20.12 -22.52 -14.44
CA ARG A 443 -18.91 -22.14 -13.68
C ARG A 443 -18.37 -20.77 -14.09
N ARG A 444 -18.32 -20.48 -15.41
CA ARG A 444 -17.85 -19.20 -15.93
C ARG A 444 -18.74 -18.03 -15.48
N LYS A 445 -20.08 -18.17 -15.61
CA LYS A 445 -21.04 -17.14 -15.16
C LYS A 445 -20.94 -16.89 -13.66
N ALA A 446 -20.89 -17.94 -12.84
CA ALA A 446 -20.70 -17.80 -11.40
C ALA A 446 -19.37 -17.12 -11.02
N ALA A 447 -18.31 -17.32 -11.80
CA ALA A 447 -17.04 -16.61 -11.61
C ALA A 447 -17.08 -15.15 -12.10
N GLU A 448 -17.77 -14.88 -13.22
CA GLU A 448 -17.98 -13.53 -13.78
C GLU A 448 -18.82 -12.66 -12.84
N GLU A 449 -19.95 -13.19 -12.33
CA GLU A 449 -20.81 -12.53 -11.33
C GLU A 449 -20.06 -12.29 -10.02
N LYS A 450 -19.34 -13.29 -9.51
CA LYS A 450 -18.53 -13.16 -8.28
C LYS A 450 -17.42 -12.12 -8.44
N ALA A 451 -16.76 -12.07 -9.59
CA ALA A 451 -15.74 -11.07 -9.87
C ALA A 451 -16.34 -9.66 -9.99
N LEU A 452 -17.51 -9.51 -10.61
CA LEU A 452 -18.22 -8.23 -10.71
C LEU A 452 -18.64 -7.70 -9.32
N VAL A 453 -19.23 -8.56 -8.48
CA VAL A 453 -19.58 -8.20 -7.09
C VAL A 453 -18.34 -7.79 -6.30
N GLN A 454 -17.25 -8.56 -6.40
CA GLN A 454 -15.99 -8.25 -5.72
C GLN A 454 -15.33 -6.96 -6.24
N GLN A 455 -15.40 -6.70 -7.55
CA GLN A 455 -14.87 -5.48 -8.15
C GLN A 455 -15.65 -4.24 -7.71
N ASN A 456 -16.99 -4.33 -7.62
CA ASN A 456 -17.82 -3.24 -7.11
C ASN A 456 -17.48 -2.95 -5.64
N SER A 457 -17.40 -3.98 -4.79
CA SER A 457 -17.03 -3.82 -3.37
C SER A 457 -15.57 -3.38 -3.13
N ALA A 458 -14.73 -3.36 -4.17
CA ALA A 458 -13.36 -2.83 -4.13
C ALA A 458 -13.21 -1.48 -4.86
N ALA A 459 -14.32 -0.90 -5.33
CA ALA A 459 -14.42 0.42 -5.94
C ALA A 459 -15.24 1.42 -5.09
N GLU A 460 -16.01 0.92 -4.12
CA GLU A 460 -16.64 1.66 -3.02
C GLU A 460 -15.62 2.01 -1.91
#